data_AF-A0A2X1PTX9-F1
#
_entry.id   AF-A0A2X1PTX9-F1
#
_cell.length_a   1.000
_cell.length_b   1.000
_cell.length_c   1.000
_cell.angle_alpha   90.00
_cell.angle_beta   90.00
_cell.angle_gamma   90.00
#
_symmetry.space_group_name_H-M   'P 1'
#
loop_
_entity.id
_entity.type
_entity.pdbx_description
1 polymer ?
#
loop_
_entity_poly.entity_id
_entity_poly.type
_entity_poly.pdbx_seq_one_letter_code
_entity_poly.pdbx_strand_id
1 'polypeptide(L)'
;MARVFQTVWDFGANARTALITRGIAEITRLGISLGANTNTFMGMSGLGDLVLTCTDNQSRNRRFGLMLGKGLDAQMAMENIGQVVEGFYNTKEAYLLAQRQGVEMPDYRTNLSNAVLWAKAHKM
;
A
#
# COMPACT_ATOMS: atom_id res chain seq x y z
N MET A 1 17.78 13.53 23.86
CA MET A 1 16.58 12.70 23.63
C MET A 1 16.00 13.02 22.26
N ALA A 2 16.61 12.51 21.18
CA ALA A 2 16.22 12.81 19.80
C ALA A 2 16.60 11.65 18.88
N ARG A 3 15.92 10.52 19.02
CA ARG A 3 15.91 9.44 18.02
C ARG A 3 14.50 8.87 18.00
N VAL A 4 14.08 8.37 16.84
CA VAL A 4 12.83 7.64 16.56
C VAL A 4 11.67 8.47 15.97
N PHE A 5 11.90 9.18 14.86
CA PHE A 5 10.83 9.53 13.90
C PHE A 5 11.38 9.52 12.46
N GLN A 6 11.90 8.38 12.02
CA GLN A 6 12.32 8.16 10.63
C GLN A 6 11.29 7.24 9.99
N THR A 7 10.59 7.74 8.97
CA THR A 7 9.51 6.99 8.30
C THR A 7 10.10 5.96 7.35
N VAL A 8 9.44 4.81 7.07
CA VAL A 8 9.90 3.82 6.05
C VAL A 8 10.24 4.48 4.70
N TRP A 9 9.58 5.60 4.38
CA TRP A 9 9.81 6.38 3.18
C TRP A 9 11.08 7.25 3.20
N ASP A 10 11.59 7.58 4.40
CA ASP A 10 12.88 8.27 4.63
C ASP A 10 14.08 7.32 4.65
N PHE A 11 13.90 6.00 4.73
CA PHE A 11 15.00 5.01 4.63
C PHE A 11 15.54 4.84 3.20
N GLY A 12 15.16 5.74 2.28
CA GLY A 12 15.71 5.81 0.94
C GLY A 12 15.09 4.82 -0.06
N ALA A 13 15.71 4.72 -1.24
CA ALA A 13 15.20 3.92 -2.35
C ALA A 13 15.08 2.43 -2.01
N ASN A 14 16.01 1.88 -1.22
CA ASN A 14 16.05 0.46 -0.89
C ASN A 14 14.85 0.01 -0.06
N ALA A 15 14.45 0.80 0.94
CA ALA A 15 13.27 0.50 1.76
C ALA A 15 11.98 0.55 0.92
N ARG A 16 11.87 1.52 0.01
CA ARG A 16 10.75 1.57 -0.94
C ARG A 16 10.72 0.37 -1.87
N THR A 17 11.86 -0.03 -2.43
CA THR A 17 11.95 -1.23 -3.28
C THR A 17 11.51 -2.47 -2.51
N ALA A 18 11.99 -2.65 -1.27
CA ALA A 18 11.56 -3.76 -0.43
C ALA A 18 10.05 -3.76 -0.16
N LEU A 19 9.45 -2.59 0.07
CA LEU A 19 8.00 -2.46 0.22
C LEU A 19 7.24 -2.82 -1.05
N ILE A 20 7.68 -2.33 -2.21
CA ILE A 20 7.05 -2.63 -3.51
C ILE A 20 7.13 -4.13 -3.79
N THR A 21 8.30 -4.76 -3.58
CA THR A 21 8.50 -6.21 -3.79
C THR A 21 7.63 -7.04 -2.86
N ARG A 22 7.49 -6.66 -1.58
CA ARG A 22 6.59 -7.36 -0.66
C ARG A 22 5.13 -7.17 -1.05
N GLY A 23 4.73 -5.94 -1.36
CA GLY A 23 3.35 -5.63 -1.71
C GLY A 23 2.89 -6.33 -2.98
N ILE A 24 3.72 -6.40 -4.03
CA ILE A 24 3.34 -7.11 -5.25
C ILE A 24 3.20 -8.62 -5.00
N ALA A 25 4.02 -9.21 -4.13
CA ALA A 25 3.88 -10.63 -3.76
C ALA A 25 2.59 -10.90 -2.97
N GLU A 26 2.24 -10.02 -2.04
CA GLU A 26 1.00 -10.10 -1.25
C GLU A 26 -0.25 -9.96 -2.13
N ILE A 27 -0.27 -8.98 -3.03
CA ILE A 27 -1.34 -8.76 -4.01
C ILE A 27 -1.47 -9.95 -4.95
N THR A 28 -0.35 -10.48 -5.45
CA THR A 28 -0.33 -11.64 -6.34
C THR A 28 -0.93 -12.87 -5.66
N ARG A 29 -0.56 -13.13 -4.40
CA ARG A 29 -1.08 -14.28 -3.64
C ARG A 29 -2.59 -14.20 -3.44
N LEU A 30 -3.12 -13.02 -3.08
CA LEU A 30 -4.57 -12.81 -2.98
C LEU A 30 -5.26 -12.93 -4.35
N GLY A 31 -4.65 -12.39 -5.41
CA GLY A 31 -5.17 -12.50 -6.77
C GLY A 31 -5.28 -13.94 -7.23
N ILE A 32 -4.25 -14.76 -7.00
CA ILE A 32 -4.24 -16.19 -7.35
C ILE A 32 -5.36 -16.92 -6.62
N SER A 33 -5.60 -16.65 -5.33
CA SER A 33 -6.69 -17.31 -4.60
C SER A 33 -8.08 -16.96 -5.18
N LEU A 34 -8.19 -15.83 -5.88
CA LEU A 34 -9.41 -15.39 -6.57
C LEU A 34 -9.46 -15.85 -8.05
N GLY A 35 -8.47 -16.60 -8.53
CA GLY A 35 -8.40 -17.08 -9.91
C GLY A 35 -7.78 -16.08 -10.91
N ALA A 36 -7.10 -15.03 -10.43
CA ALA A 36 -6.44 -14.05 -11.30
C ALA A 36 -5.22 -14.65 -12.01
N ASN A 37 -4.94 -14.13 -13.21
CA ASN A 37 -3.75 -14.49 -13.96
C ASN A 37 -2.50 -13.82 -13.37
N THR A 38 -1.47 -14.60 -13.07
CA THR A 38 -0.22 -14.11 -12.47
C THR A 38 0.51 -13.09 -13.35
N ASN A 39 0.39 -13.21 -14.68
CA ASN A 39 1.01 -12.28 -15.63
C ASN A 39 0.44 -10.86 -15.51
N THR A 40 -0.79 -10.69 -15.03
CA THR A 40 -1.40 -9.37 -14.80
C THR A 40 -0.62 -8.57 -13.76
N PHE A 41 -0.08 -9.21 -12.73
CA PHE A 41 0.67 -8.52 -11.67
C PHE A 41 2.05 -8.04 -12.14
N MET A 42 2.65 -8.72 -13.12
CA MET A 42 3.95 -8.30 -13.68
C MET A 42 3.81 -7.23 -14.77
N GLY A 43 2.58 -6.95 -15.23
CA GLY A 43 2.30 -5.95 -16.26
C GLY A 43 2.17 -4.51 -15.71
N MET A 44 1.76 -3.61 -16.60
CA MET A 44 1.54 -2.19 -16.27
C MET A 44 0.43 -1.98 -15.22
N SER A 45 -0.58 -2.84 -15.19
CA SER A 45 -1.70 -2.75 -14.24
C SER A 45 -1.29 -3.10 -12.80
N GLY A 46 -0.30 -3.98 -12.62
CA GLY A 46 0.24 -4.42 -11.32
C GLY A 46 1.52 -3.69 -10.95
N LEU A 47 2.68 -4.25 -11.31
CA LEU A 47 4.00 -3.75 -10.93
C LEU A 47 4.26 -2.32 -11.43
N GLY A 48 3.90 -2.02 -12.68
CA GLY A 48 4.15 -0.69 -13.27
C GLY A 48 3.43 0.42 -12.50
N ASP A 49 2.15 0.22 -12.22
CA ASP A 49 1.34 1.17 -11.45
C ASP A 49 1.74 1.25 -9.97
N LEU A 50 2.16 0.13 -9.39
CA LEU A 50 2.66 0.10 -8.01
C LEU A 50 3.95 0.91 -7.87
N VAL A 51 4.87 0.77 -8.81
CA VAL A 51 6.10 1.57 -8.88
C VAL A 51 5.75 3.04 -9.04
N LEU A 52 4.86 3.40 -9.98
CA LEU A 52 4.42 4.77 -10.19
C LEU A 52 3.82 5.38 -8.91
N THR A 53 2.88 4.67 -8.28
CA THR A 53 2.22 5.12 -7.04
C THR A 53 3.19 5.34 -5.89
N CYS A 54 4.21 4.48 -5.75
CA CYS A 54 5.21 4.55 -4.69
C CYS A 54 6.35 5.55 -4.95
N THR A 55 6.51 6.02 -6.19
CA THR A 55 7.61 6.93 -6.58
C THR A 55 7.14 8.34 -6.93
N ASP A 56 5.90 8.50 -7.37
CA ASP A 56 5.35 9.80 -7.73
C ASP A 56 5.01 10.66 -6.49
N ASN A 57 5.56 11.87 -6.44
CA ASN A 57 5.28 12.83 -5.38
C ASN A 57 3.83 13.32 -5.36
N GLN A 58 3.11 13.26 -6.48
CA GLN A 58 1.70 13.66 -6.56
C GLN A 58 0.74 12.58 -6.06
N SER A 59 1.19 11.32 -5.98
CA SER A 59 0.42 10.19 -5.48
C SER A 59 -0.19 10.50 -4.10
N ARG A 60 -1.52 10.52 -4.05
CA ARG A 60 -2.32 10.72 -2.82
C ARG A 60 -1.99 9.64 -1.79
N ASN A 61 -1.86 8.38 -2.23
CA ASN A 61 -1.53 7.26 -1.36
C ASN A 61 -0.12 7.40 -0.77
N ARG A 62 0.87 7.80 -1.58
CA ARG A 62 2.23 8.02 -1.08
C ARG A 62 2.29 9.17 -0.09
N ARG A 63 1.66 10.31 -0.40
CA ARG A 63 1.57 11.46 0.52
C ARG A 63 0.89 11.07 1.83
N PHE A 64 -0.17 10.26 1.77
CA PHE A 64 -0.83 9.70 2.94
C PHE A 64 0.10 8.82 3.76
N GLY A 65 0.76 7.83 3.15
CA GLY A 65 1.72 6.95 3.83
C GLY A 65 2.90 7.69 4.44
N LEU A 66 3.36 8.79 3.81
CA LEU A 66 4.37 9.69 4.35
C LEU A 66 3.89 10.41 5.61
N MET A 67 2.67 10.97 5.59
CA MET A 67 2.08 11.66 6.75
C MET A 67 1.89 10.71 7.92
N LEU A 68 1.33 9.52 7.67
CA LEU A 68 1.17 8.50 8.70
C LEU A 68 2.52 8.06 9.29
N GLY A 69 3.53 7.88 8.44
CA GLY A 69 4.88 7.55 8.90
C GLY A 69 5.47 8.60 9.84
N LYS A 70 5.11 9.88 9.65
CA LYS A 70 5.51 11.00 10.51
C LYS A 70 4.70 11.08 11.82
N GLY A 71 3.79 10.14 12.05
CA GLY A 71 2.96 10.08 13.25
C GLY A 71 1.68 10.93 13.18
N LEU A 72 1.31 11.44 11.99
CA LEU A 72 -0.03 12.04 11.84
C LEU A 72 -1.10 10.95 11.94
N ASP A 73 -2.21 11.31 12.59
CA ASP A 73 -3.42 10.51 12.58
C ASP A 73 -3.99 10.37 11.16
N ALA A 74 -4.65 9.24 10.89
CA ALA A 74 -5.23 8.95 9.58
C ALA A 74 -6.29 9.96 9.14
N GLN A 75 -7.12 10.44 10.07
CA GLN A 75 -8.15 11.43 9.76
C GLN A 75 -7.50 12.77 9.39
N MET A 76 -6.55 13.24 10.20
CA MET A 76 -5.79 14.46 9.91
C MET A 76 -5.02 14.37 8.60
N ALA A 77 -4.41 13.21 8.30
CA ALA A 77 -3.70 13.01 7.04
C ALA A 77 -4.64 13.05 5.82
N MET A 78 -5.85 12.50 5.92
CA MET A 78 -6.87 12.61 4.86
C MET A 78 -7.33 14.05 4.66
N GLU A 79 -7.59 14.78 5.74
CA GLU A 79 -7.98 16.20 5.69
C GLU A 79 -6.88 17.06 5.04
N ASN A 80 -5.61 16.82 5.38
CA ASN A 80 -4.46 17.53 4.78
C ASN A 80 -4.31 17.26 3.28
N ILE A 81 -4.67 16.06 2.81
CA ILE A 81 -4.62 15.72 1.38
C ILE A 81 -5.78 16.38 0.62
N GLY A 82 -6.91 16.63 1.30
CA GLY A 82 -8.09 17.28 0.73
C GLY A 82 -8.80 16.46 -0.36
N GLN A 83 -8.45 15.18 -0.50
CA GLN A 83 -8.96 14.27 -1.52
C GLN A 83 -9.10 12.85 -0.95
N VAL A 84 -10.00 12.06 -1.53
CA VAL A 84 -10.16 10.65 -1.15
C VAL A 84 -8.87 9.88 -1.42
N VAL A 85 -8.39 9.16 -0.39
CA VAL A 85 -7.26 8.25 -0.46
C VAL A 85 -7.81 6.82 -0.64
N GLU A 86 -7.96 6.41 -1.90
CA GLU A 86 -8.49 5.08 -2.29
C GLU A 86 -7.78 3.93 -1.54
N GLY A 87 -6.46 4.08 -1.36
CA GLY A 87 -5.61 3.17 -0.61
C GLY A 87 -6.08 2.84 0.79
N PHE A 88 -6.52 3.83 1.54
CA PHE A 88 -6.95 3.65 2.92
C PHE A 88 -8.17 2.73 3.01
N TYR A 89 -9.17 2.95 2.16
CA TYR A 89 -10.40 2.17 2.14
C TYR A 89 -10.17 0.77 1.53
N ASN A 90 -9.46 0.69 0.41
CA ASN A 90 -9.25 -0.57 -0.30
C ASN A 90 -8.42 -1.56 0.52
N THR A 91 -7.54 -1.06 1.40
CA THR A 91 -6.75 -1.93 2.28
C THR A 91 -7.63 -2.74 3.23
N LYS A 92 -8.63 -2.09 3.84
CA LYS A 92 -9.55 -2.79 4.76
C LYS A 92 -10.32 -3.88 4.02
N GLU A 93 -10.84 -3.56 2.85
CA GLU A 93 -11.62 -4.51 2.05
C GLU A 93 -10.75 -5.68 1.55
N ALA A 94 -9.53 -5.40 1.12
CA ALA A 94 -8.58 -6.43 0.71
C ALA A 94 -8.17 -7.34 1.87
N TYR A 95 -7.95 -6.79 3.06
CA TYR A 95 -7.66 -7.57 4.26
C TYR A 95 -8.85 -8.50 4.61
N LEU A 96 -10.07 -7.97 4.60
CA LEU A 96 -11.27 -8.78 4.84
C LEU A 96 -11.48 -9.85 3.77
N LEU A 97 -11.17 -9.54 2.51
CA LEU A 97 -11.23 -10.50 1.41
C LEU A 97 -10.19 -11.61 1.59
N ALA A 98 -8.96 -11.27 1.96
CA ALA A 98 -7.91 -12.25 2.24
C ALA A 98 -8.29 -13.21 3.36
N GLN A 99 -8.90 -12.69 4.45
CA GLN A 99 -9.44 -13.52 5.53
C GLN A 99 -10.49 -14.50 5.02
N ARG A 100 -11.43 -14.06 4.17
CA ARG A 100 -12.45 -14.93 3.57
C ARG A 100 -11.86 -16.00 2.65
N GLN A 101 -10.75 -15.71 1.99
CA GLN A 101 -10.03 -16.64 1.11
C GLN A 101 -9.02 -17.52 1.85
N GLY A 102 -8.86 -17.37 3.17
CA GLY A 102 -7.85 -18.09 3.94
C GLY A 102 -6.40 -17.71 3.56
N VAL A 103 -6.20 -16.55 2.95
CA VAL A 103 -4.87 -16.05 2.56
C VAL A 103 -4.29 -15.26 3.73
N GLU A 104 -3.16 -15.74 4.25
CA GLU A 104 -2.42 -15.03 5.29
C GLU A 104 -1.95 -13.67 4.79
N MET A 105 -2.24 -12.61 5.54
CA MET A 105 -1.87 -11.24 5.19
C MET A 105 -1.46 -10.47 6.44
N PRO A 106 -0.49 -9.54 6.34
CA PRO A 106 -0.12 -8.69 7.46
C PRO A 106 -1.32 -7.83 7.90
N ASP A 107 -1.43 -7.58 9.20
CA ASP A 107 -2.47 -6.71 9.75
C ASP A 107 -2.36 -5.30 9.14
N TYR A 108 -3.48 -4.82 8.60
CA TYR A 108 -3.56 -3.53 7.95
C TYR A 108 -3.44 -2.33 8.91
N ARG A 109 -3.70 -2.51 10.21
CA ARG A 109 -3.64 -1.45 11.22
C ARG A 109 -2.22 -1.14 11.66
N THR A 110 -1.36 -2.15 11.69
CA THR A 110 0.05 -2.02 12.12
C THR A 110 1.00 -1.78 10.95
N ASN A 111 0.59 -2.08 9.72
CA ASN A 111 1.46 -1.96 8.56
C ASN A 111 1.05 -0.80 7.63
N LEU A 112 1.59 0.38 7.93
CA LEU A 112 1.46 1.64 7.18
C LEU A 112 1.71 1.53 5.66
N SER A 113 2.42 0.50 5.21
CA SER A 113 2.69 0.24 3.80
C SER A 113 1.46 -0.28 3.04
N ASN A 114 0.49 -0.88 3.72
CA ASN A 114 -0.67 -1.51 3.09
C ASN A 114 -1.59 -0.50 2.39
N ALA A 115 -1.77 0.71 2.95
CA ALA A 115 -2.56 1.77 2.32
C ALA A 115 -2.10 2.12 0.89
N VAL A 116 -0.78 2.13 0.64
CA VAL A 116 -0.24 2.47 -0.68
C VAL A 116 -0.36 1.30 -1.65
N LEU A 117 -0.17 0.09 -1.14
CA LEU A 117 -0.12 -1.14 -1.94
C LEU A 117 -1.52 -1.59 -2.38
N TRP A 118 -2.52 -1.47 -1.49
CA TRP A 118 -3.87 -2.02 -1.72
C TRP A 118 -4.83 -1.08 -2.43
N ALA A 119 -4.41 0.17 -2.70
CA ALA A 119 -5.20 1.15 -3.44
C ALA A 119 -5.77 0.65 -4.78
N LYS A 120 -5.31 -0.49 -5.31
CA LYS A 120 -5.72 -0.96 -6.63
C LYS A 120 -6.22 -2.40 -6.75
N ALA A 121 -6.34 -3.16 -5.67
CA ALA A 121 -6.95 -4.51 -5.77
C ALA A 121 -8.40 -4.49 -6.32
N HIS A 122 -9.08 -3.33 -6.34
CA HIS A 122 -10.40 -3.17 -6.96
C HIS A 122 -10.39 -2.88 -8.48
N LYS A 123 -9.23 -2.67 -9.12
CA LYS A 123 -9.11 -2.38 -10.57
C LYS A 123 -8.33 -3.44 -11.36
N MET A 124 -7.91 -4.53 -10.71
CA MET A 124 -7.28 -5.71 -11.32
C MET A 124 -8.27 -6.87 -11.30
#